data_AF-A0A3B8PP70-F1
#
_entry.id   AF-A0A3B8PP70-F1
#
_cell.length_a   1.000
_cell.length_b   1.000
_cell.length_c   1.000
_cell.angle_alpha   90.00
_cell.angle_beta   90.00
_cell.angle_gamma   90.00
#
_symmetry.space_group_name_H-M   'P 1'
#
loop_
_entity.id
_entity.type
_entity.pdbx_description
1 polymer ?
#
loop_
_entity_poly.entity_id
_entity_poly.type
_entity_poly.pdbx_seq_one_letter_code
_entity_poly.pdbx_strand_id
1 'polypeptide(L)' 'MKRFALGILTVLFLVCGQLPAADWAQFRGSGATGISADTSVPMEWSDTKNLAWKLALPGKGFSSPIVVGDKVLVT' A
#
# COMPACT_ATOMS: atom_id res chain seq x y z
N MET A 1 -6.36 31.55 -24.76
CA MET A 1 -7.20 30.64 -23.94
C MET A 1 -6.73 29.18 -23.98
N LYS A 2 -6.55 28.55 -25.16
CA LYS A 2 -6.13 27.14 -25.25
C LYS A 2 -4.74 26.82 -24.65
N ARG A 3 -3.78 27.75 -24.75
CA ARG A 3 -2.41 27.61 -24.22
C ARG A 3 -2.33 27.68 -22.69
N PHE A 4 -3.17 28.52 -22.08
CA PHE A 4 -3.33 28.62 -20.63
C PHE A 4 -4.06 27.40 -20.07
N ALA A 5 -5.10 26.92 -20.78
CA ALA A 5 -5.79 25.69 -20.41
C ALA A 5 -4.88 24.45 -20.45
N LEU A 6 -3.99 24.36 -21.45
CA LEU A 6 -3.02 23.27 -21.55
C LEU A 6 -1.99 23.31 -20.41
N GLY A 7 -1.48 24.50 -20.06
CA GLY A 7 -0.57 24.66 -18.93
C GLY A 7 -1.20 24.30 -17.58
N ILE A 8 -2.47 24.66 -17.37
CA ILE A 8 -3.23 24.28 -16.16
C ILE A 8 -3.44 22.76 -16.08
N LEU A 9 -3.77 22.12 -17.20
CA LEU A 9 -3.97 20.67 -17.25
C LEU A 9 -2.68 19.90 -16.95
N THR A 10 -1.54 20.37 -17.45
CA THR A 10 -0.23 19.77 -17.16
C THR A 10 0.16 19.93 -15.68
N VAL A 11 -0.08 21.09 -15.08
CA VAL A 11 0.17 21.31 -13.64
C VAL A 11 -0.74 20.44 -12.77
N LEU A 12 -2.02 20.29 -13.13
CA LEU A 12 -2.96 19.39 -12.44
C LEU A 12 -2.52 17.92 -12.51
N PHE A 13 -1.96 17.49 -13.63
CA PHE A 13 -1.44 16.13 -13.78
C PHE A 13 -0.19 15.86 -12.91
N LEU A 14 0.66 16.88 -12.71
CA LEU A 14 1.86 16.82 -11.87
C LEU A 14 1.55 16.87 -10.36
N VAL A 15 0.47 17.55 -9.96
CA VAL A 15 0.02 17.64 -8.55
C VAL A 15 -0.77 16.40 -8.12
N CYS A 16 -1.26 15.60 -9.06
CA CYS A 16 -1.78 14.25 -8.81
C CYS A 16 -0.61 13.26 -8.57
N GLY A 17 0.30 13.62 -7.68
CA GLY A 17 1.35 12.73 -7.20
C GLY A 17 0.69 11.53 -6.54
N GLN A 18 1.19 10.35 -6.87
CA GLN A 18 0.81 9.10 -6.19
C GLN A 18 0.90 9.36 -4.68
N LEU A 19 -0.20 9.18 -3.95
CA LEU A 19 -0.13 9.02 -2.51
C LEU A 19 0.43 7.61 -2.29
N PRO A 20 1.72 7.41 -1.96
CA PRO A 20 2.15 6.11 -1.48
C PRO A 20 1.23 5.65 -0.36
N ALA A 21 0.87 4.36 -0.41
CA ALA A 21 0.24 3.72 0.72
C ALA A 21 1.11 3.96 1.97
N ALA A 22 0.49 4.20 3.11
CA ALA A 22 1.23 4.45 4.33
C ALA A 22 2.04 3.20 4.72
N ASP A 23 3.32 3.39 5.03
CA ASP A 23 4.18 2.32 5.51
C ASP A 23 3.63 1.70 6.80
N TRP A 24 3.88 0.40 6.96
CA TRP A 24 3.64 -0.36 8.18
C TRP A 24 4.98 -0.84 8.74
N ALA A 25 5.82 0.10 9.17
CA ALA A 25 7.25 -0.14 9.42
C ALA A 25 7.57 -0.88 10.73
N GLN A 26 6.59 -1.22 11.56
CA GLN A 26 6.82 -1.86 12.87
C GLN A 26 5.70 -2.83 13.27
N PHE A 27 5.94 -3.60 14.33
CA PHE A 27 4.92 -4.48 14.92
C PHE A 27 3.67 -3.66 15.28
N ARG A 28 2.52 -4.09 14.77
CA ARG A 28 1.22 -3.42 14.92
C ARG A 28 1.16 -1.99 14.33
N GLY A 29 2.06 -1.65 13.42
CA GLY A 29 1.97 -0.43 12.61
C GLY A 29 2.19 0.85 13.40
N SER A 30 1.77 1.98 12.82
CA SER A 30 1.93 3.29 13.45
C SER A 30 1.28 3.35 14.84
N GLY A 31 2.02 3.84 15.83
CA GLY A 31 1.57 3.89 17.23
C GLY A 31 1.35 2.52 17.90
N ALA A 32 1.73 1.42 17.26
CA ALA A 32 1.62 0.05 17.76
C ALA A 32 0.18 -0.38 18.15
N THR A 33 -0.83 0.21 17.50
CA THR A 33 -2.26 -0.03 17.79
C THR A 33 -2.83 -1.25 17.07
N GLY A 34 -2.25 -1.63 15.93
CA GLY A 34 -2.72 -2.71 15.06
C GLY A 34 -3.92 -2.30 14.20
N ILE A 35 -4.16 -1.00 14.02
CA ILE A 35 -5.32 -0.46 13.30
C ILE A 35 -4.82 0.26 12.05
N SER A 36 -5.32 -0.15 10.87
CA SER A 36 -5.14 0.62 9.63
C SER A 36 -6.23 1.70 9.51
N ALA A 37 -5.89 2.81 8.86
CA ALA A 37 -6.84 3.84 8.46
C ALA A 37 -7.57 3.49 7.14
N ASP A 38 -7.16 2.43 6.45
CA ASP A 38 -7.76 2.01 5.19
C ASP A 38 -9.18 1.50 5.39
N THR A 39 -10.11 2.05 4.61
CA THR A 39 -11.55 1.72 4.71
C THR A 39 -12.04 0.85 3.56
N SER A 40 -11.32 0.86 2.43
CA SER A 40 -11.69 0.14 1.21
C SER A 40 -10.91 -1.17 1.07
N VAL A 41 -10.92 -1.98 2.13
CA VAL A 41 -10.23 -3.28 2.15
C VAL A 41 -11.19 -4.42 1.72
N PRO A 42 -10.73 -5.41 0.94
CA PRO A 42 -11.57 -6.55 0.59
C PRO A 42 -11.99 -7.36 1.82
N MET A 43 -13.28 -7.70 1.92
CA MET A 43 -13.85 -8.48 3.02
C MET A 43 -13.94 -9.97 2.73
N GLU A 44 -13.72 -10.39 1.48
CA GLU A 44 -13.76 -11.77 1.04
C GLU A 44 -12.46 -12.16 0.36
N TRP A 45 -11.97 -13.37 0.65
CA TRP A 45 -10.68 -13.84 0.16
C TRP A 45 -10.77 -15.32 -0.22
N SER A 46 -10.12 -15.70 -1.32
CA SER A 46 -9.85 -17.09 -1.69
C SER A 46 -8.57 -17.16 -2.52
N ASP A 47 -8.11 -18.36 -2.88
CA ASP A 47 -6.98 -18.53 -3.80
C ASP A 47 -7.26 -17.93 -5.20
N THR A 48 -8.51 -17.57 -5.51
CA THR A 48 -8.92 -16.98 -6.80
C THR A 48 -9.62 -15.62 -6.68
N LYS A 49 -9.90 -15.13 -5.47
CA LYS A 49 -10.62 -13.88 -5.22
C LYS A 49 -9.85 -12.97 -4.28
N ASN A 50 -9.61 -11.74 -4.73
CA ASN A 50 -8.93 -10.66 -4.00
C ASN A 50 -7.49 -10.95 -3.52
N LEU A 51 -6.95 -12.15 -3.76
CA LEU A 51 -5.55 -12.48 -3.50
C LEU A 51 -4.64 -11.94 -4.60
N ALA A 52 -3.80 -10.95 -4.26
CA ALA A 52 -2.87 -10.35 -5.22
C ALA A 52 -1.69 -11.28 -5.56
N TRP A 53 -1.12 -11.94 -4.55
CA TRP A 53 -0.02 -12.89 -4.70
C TRP A 53 0.10 -13.77 -3.46
N LYS A 54 0.81 -14.90 -3.62
CA LYS A 54 1.18 -15.82 -2.55
C LYS A 54 2.57 -16.37 -2.82
N LEU A 55 3.39 -16.44 -1.78
CA LEU A 55 4.76 -16.94 -1.86
C LEU A 55 5.01 -17.97 -0.76
N ALA A 56 5.57 -19.12 -1.14
CA ALA A 56 6.05 -20.09 -0.16
C ALA A 56 7.35 -19.56 0.46
N LEU A 57 7.39 -19.45 1.79
CA LEU A 57 8.57 -19.02 2.53
C LEU A 57 9.36 -20.24 3.06
N PRO A 58 10.69 -20.18 3.12
CA PRO A 58 11.49 -21.22 3.75
C PRO A 58 11.32 -21.20 5.27
N GLY A 59 11.26 -22.39 5.89
CA GLY A 59 11.22 -22.51 7.35
C GLY A 59 9.91 -22.04 7.99
N LYS A 60 9.98 -21.68 9.27
CA LYS A 60 8.85 -21.15 10.06
C LYS A 60 9.15 -19.72 10.45
N GLY A 61 8.23 -18.80 10.15
CA GLY A 61 8.31 -17.39 10.56
C GLY A 61 7.43 -17.12 11.78
N PHE A 62 7.94 -16.36 12.74
CA PHE A 62 7.20 -15.87 13.91
C PHE A 62 7.10 -14.33 13.95
N SER A 63 7.78 -13.64 13.03
CA SER A 63 7.71 -12.19 12.90
C SER A 63 6.36 -11.75 12.33
N SER A 64 5.97 -10.50 12.61
CA SER A 64 4.94 -9.83 11.83
C SER A 64 5.57 -9.21 10.58
N PRO A 65 4.97 -9.38 9.39
CA PRO A 65 5.43 -8.68 8.20
C PRO A 65 5.33 -7.17 8.40
N ILE A 66 6.30 -6.44 7.85
CA ILE A 66 6.26 -4.98 7.75
C ILE A 66 6.18 -4.56 6.28
N VAL A 67 5.65 -3.37 6.04
CA VAL A 67 5.55 -2.78 4.70
C VAL A 67 6.34 -1.47 4.68
N VAL A 68 7.26 -1.33 3.73
CA VAL A 68 8.05 -0.10 3.51
C VAL A 68 8.11 0.17 2.01
N GLY A 69 7.42 1.21 1.56
CA GLY A 69 7.13 1.45 0.15
C GLY A 69 6.46 0.23 -0.48
N ASP A 70 6.99 -0.22 -1.62
CA ASP A 70 6.44 -1.36 -2.38
C ASP A 70 6.98 -2.73 -1.91
N LYS A 71 7.53 -2.82 -0.70
CA LYS A 71 8.16 -4.05 -0.19
C LYS A 71 7.46 -4.59 1.04
N VAL A 72 7.27 -5.90 1.06
CA VAL A 72 6.93 -6.68 2.25
C VAL A 72 8.20 -7.32 2.78
N LEU A 73 8.56 -7.02 4.04
CA LEU A 73 9.74 -7.59 4.70
C LEU A 73 9.33 -8.56 5.80
N VAL A 74 10.01 -9.69 5.85
CA VAL A 74 9.85 -10.79 6.81
C VAL A 74 11.22 -11.35 7.18
N THR A 75 11.32 -12.01 8.34
CA THR A 75 12.56 -12.64 8.84
C THR A 75 12.38 -14.12 9.05
#